data_AF-C7ZIB1-F1
#
_entry.id   AF-C7ZIB1-F1
#
_cell.length_a   1.000
_cell.length_b   1.000
_cell.length_c   1.000
_cell.angle_alpha   90.00
_cell.angle_beta   90.00
_cell.angle_gamma   90.00
#
_symmetry.space_group_name_H-M   'P 1'
#
loop_
_entity.id
_entity.type
_entity.pdbx_description
1 polymer ?
#
loop_
_entity_poly.entity_id
_entity_poly.type
_entity_poly.pdbx_seq_one_letter_code
_entity_poly.pdbx_strand_id
1 'polypeptide(L)'
;MKTTALLTTLSALIHQSIANLDVITLYAKTSAYIQEASATLVVGDVPNPITGDVALWSAIMMENQASFLQGVTENAPQGLGYCTNLGKQWCNFAYALVNQSSEPKNGKPVKAAPGSRIKTHYKLNSQTQMWDQNLYINDKLVSSVSTSQGQHGEIFYISVECAAGTCATAPAHSWEDVSITLSQADSSFGRSGGWQYGATGGKMSSPDGGKTWRFTSLKVPATNP
;
A
#
# COMPACT_ATOMS: atom_id res chain seq x y z
N MET A 1 -41.68 -11.20 -48.17
CA MET A 1 -40.35 -11.31 -47.53
C MET A 1 -39.93 -9.93 -47.05
N LYS A 2 -39.94 -9.70 -45.73
CA LYS A 2 -39.28 -8.54 -45.11
C LYS A 2 -38.40 -9.11 -43.99
N THR A 3 -37.09 -9.02 -44.20
CA THR A 3 -36.05 -9.47 -43.29
C THR A 3 -35.90 -8.47 -42.16
N THR A 4 -36.21 -8.89 -40.94
CA THR A 4 -35.96 -8.13 -39.70
C THR A 4 -34.51 -8.40 -39.28
N ALA A 5 -33.65 -7.38 -39.34
CA ALA A 5 -32.32 -7.44 -38.75
C ALA A 5 -32.43 -7.10 -37.26
N LEU A 6 -32.17 -8.08 -36.40
CA LEU A 6 -31.99 -7.90 -34.96
C LEU A 6 -30.60 -7.28 -34.73
N LEU A 7 -30.55 -6.01 -34.33
CA LEU A 7 -29.36 -5.43 -33.72
C LEU A 7 -29.27 -5.90 -32.26
N THR A 8 -28.36 -6.84 -31.99
CA THR A 8 -27.93 -7.14 -30.62
C THR A 8 -26.90 -6.10 -30.19
N THR A 9 -27.29 -5.18 -29.32
CA THR A 9 -26.35 -4.25 -28.67
C THR A 9 -25.50 -5.03 -27.66
N LEU A 10 -24.21 -5.18 -27.98
CA LEU A 10 -23.21 -5.68 -27.04
C LEU A 10 -22.94 -4.58 -26.01
N SER A 11 -23.54 -4.70 -24.81
CA SER A 11 -23.22 -3.82 -23.69
C SER A 11 -21.77 -4.03 -23.27
N ALA A 12 -20.90 -3.11 -23.63
CA ALA A 12 -19.54 -3.04 -23.08
C ALA A 12 -19.65 -2.73 -21.58
N LEU A 13 -19.24 -3.68 -20.75
CA LEU A 13 -19.00 -3.46 -19.32
C LEU A 13 -17.81 -2.50 -19.19
N ILE A 14 -18.11 -1.21 -19.08
CA ILE A 14 -17.13 -0.19 -18.69
C ILE A 14 -16.74 -0.52 -17.25
N HIS A 15 -15.56 -1.13 -17.07
CA HIS A 15 -14.94 -1.22 -15.75
C HIS A 15 -14.63 0.22 -15.32
N GLN A 16 -15.29 0.70 -14.27
CA GLN A 16 -14.88 1.93 -13.61
C GLN A 16 -13.54 1.62 -12.92
N SER A 17 -12.47 2.28 -13.35
CA SER A 17 -11.20 2.28 -12.63
C SER A 17 -11.44 2.90 -11.26
N ILE A 18 -11.14 2.16 -10.19
CA ILE A 18 -11.22 2.65 -8.82
C ILE A 18 -9.82 3.14 -8.49
N ALA A 19 -9.68 4.41 -8.12
CA ALA A 19 -8.37 4.99 -7.82
C ALA A 19 -7.54 4.18 -6.81
N ASN A 20 -8.19 3.44 -5.89
CA ASN A 20 -7.54 2.60 -4.90
C ASN A 20 -8.16 1.20 -4.82
N LEU A 21 -7.32 0.17 -4.91
CA LEU A 21 -7.68 -1.24 -4.73
C LEU A 21 -7.03 -1.79 -3.46
N ASP A 22 -7.74 -1.67 -2.34
CA ASP A 22 -7.30 -2.18 -1.05
C ASP A 22 -7.29 -3.71 -1.03
N VAL A 23 -6.11 -4.30 -1.18
CA VAL A 23 -5.90 -5.76 -1.15
C VAL A 23 -6.13 -6.30 0.25
N ILE A 24 -5.67 -5.56 1.26
CA ILE A 24 -5.86 -5.84 2.69
C ILE A 24 -6.25 -4.54 3.38
N THR A 25 -7.29 -4.62 4.22
CA THR A 25 -7.67 -3.57 5.16
C THR A 25 -7.88 -4.21 6.53
N LEU A 26 -7.18 -3.74 7.56
CA LEU A 26 -7.27 -4.28 8.92
C LEU A 26 -7.53 -3.17 9.91
N TYR A 27 -8.58 -3.36 10.71
CA TYR A 27 -9.04 -2.39 11.69
C TYR A 27 -8.63 -2.82 13.09
N ALA A 28 -7.95 -1.94 13.82
CA ALA A 28 -7.88 -2.01 15.27
C ALA A 28 -9.24 -1.63 15.86
N LYS A 29 -9.70 -2.36 16.87
CA LYS A 29 -10.87 -1.92 17.64
C LYS A 29 -10.59 -0.63 18.40
N THR A 30 -11.63 0.11 18.74
CA THR A 30 -11.57 1.40 19.45
C THR A 30 -10.76 1.41 20.75
N SER A 31 -10.54 0.27 21.40
CA SER A 31 -9.70 0.19 22.60
C SER A 31 -8.21 0.01 22.29
N ALA A 32 -7.85 -0.55 21.13
CA ALA A 32 -6.48 -0.82 20.73
C ALA A 32 -6.05 0.12 19.59
N TYR A 33 -4.75 0.27 19.39
CA TYR A 33 -4.20 1.01 18.26
C TYR A 33 -2.88 0.41 17.81
N ILE A 34 -2.51 0.66 16.55
CA ILE A 34 -1.24 0.20 15.98
C ILE A 34 -0.11 1.02 16.59
N GLN A 35 0.94 0.36 17.08
CA GLN A 35 2.16 0.99 17.60
C GLN A 35 3.36 0.79 16.68
N GLU A 36 3.39 -0.33 15.97
CA GLU A 36 4.48 -0.66 15.07
C GLU A 36 3.91 -1.50 13.94
N ALA A 37 4.35 -1.24 12.72
CA ALA A 37 4.04 -2.09 11.58
C ALA A 37 5.25 -2.18 10.66
N SER A 38 5.35 -3.29 9.93
CA SER A 38 6.25 -3.40 8.79
C SER A 38 5.63 -4.24 7.71
N ALA A 39 5.97 -3.94 6.46
CA ALA A 39 5.64 -4.74 5.30
C ALA A 39 6.79 -4.67 4.30
N THR A 40 7.17 -5.81 3.74
CA THR A 40 8.20 -5.91 2.72
C THR A 40 7.56 -6.27 1.39
N LEU A 41 7.59 -5.36 0.43
CA LEU A 41 7.21 -5.61 -0.95
C LEU A 41 8.41 -6.19 -1.70
N VAL A 42 8.24 -7.36 -2.31
CA VAL A 42 9.14 -7.83 -3.36
C VAL A 42 8.57 -7.32 -4.67
N VAL A 43 9.21 -6.28 -5.22
CA VAL A 43 8.71 -5.65 -6.43
C VAL A 43 8.87 -6.59 -7.63
N GLY A 44 7.80 -6.76 -8.39
CA GLY A 44 7.82 -7.49 -9.65
C GLY A 44 8.38 -6.64 -10.79
N ASP A 45 8.10 -7.07 -12.03
CA ASP A 45 8.29 -6.24 -13.21
C ASP A 45 7.56 -4.90 -13.07
N VAL A 46 7.96 -3.89 -13.85
CA VAL A 46 7.20 -2.64 -13.99
C VAL A 46 6.07 -2.82 -15.02
N PRO A 47 5.04 -1.95 -15.04
CA PRO A 47 4.05 -1.98 -16.11
C PRO A 47 4.69 -1.92 -17.49
N ASN A 48 4.15 -2.68 -18.44
CA ASN A 48 4.62 -2.67 -19.82
C ASN A 48 3.46 -2.94 -20.79
N PRO A 49 3.04 -1.95 -21.59
CA PRO A 49 3.53 -0.57 -21.61
C PRO A 49 3.19 0.22 -20.33
N ILE A 50 3.97 1.25 -20.02
CA ILE A 50 3.66 2.22 -18.95
C ILE A 50 2.64 3.23 -19.52
N THR A 51 1.36 2.88 -19.47
CA THR A 51 0.26 3.69 -20.02
C THR A 51 -0.22 4.78 -19.07
N GLY A 52 0.21 4.73 -17.81
CA GLY A 52 -0.38 5.48 -16.72
C GLY A 52 0.41 5.30 -15.44
N ASP A 53 0.01 6.01 -14.39
CA ASP A 53 0.61 5.83 -13.08
C ASP A 53 0.11 4.55 -12.40
N VAL A 54 0.95 4.00 -11.53
CA VAL A 54 0.58 2.93 -10.62
C VAL A 54 1.46 3.01 -9.38
N ALA A 55 0.85 2.84 -8.21
CA ALA A 55 1.54 2.75 -6.95
C ALA A 55 1.14 1.49 -6.20
N LEU A 56 2.11 0.89 -5.52
CA LEU A 56 1.96 -0.21 -4.59
C LEU A 56 2.36 0.32 -3.22
N TRP A 57 1.50 0.18 -2.22
CA TRP A 57 1.81 0.72 -0.90
C TRP A 57 1.26 -0.13 0.24
N SER A 58 1.96 -0.05 1.36
CA SER A 58 1.38 -0.35 2.66
C SER A 58 1.11 0.97 3.38
N ALA A 59 0.11 1.03 4.25
CA ALA A 59 -0.21 2.26 4.96
C ALA A 59 -0.69 2.05 6.40
N ILE A 60 -0.61 3.12 7.18
CA ILE A 60 -1.35 3.29 8.44
C ILE A 60 -2.21 4.55 8.31
N MET A 61 -3.53 4.42 8.45
CA MET A 61 -4.45 5.54 8.64
C MET A 61 -4.57 5.85 10.12
N MET A 62 -4.50 7.13 10.46
CA MET A 62 -4.63 7.60 11.84
C MET A 62 -6.10 7.72 12.25
N GLU A 63 -6.34 7.72 13.56
CA GLU A 63 -7.66 7.81 14.19
C GLU A 63 -8.48 9.06 13.79
N ASN A 64 -7.83 10.11 13.27
CA ASN A 64 -8.51 11.29 12.75
C ASN A 64 -9.08 11.11 11.33
N GLN A 65 -8.78 9.98 10.68
CA GLN A 65 -9.14 9.65 9.29
C GLN A 65 -8.76 10.74 8.26
N ALA A 66 -7.79 11.58 8.62
CA ALA A 66 -7.32 12.72 7.84
C ALA A 66 -5.80 12.71 7.70
N SER A 67 -5.10 11.90 8.51
CA SER A 67 -3.68 11.66 8.40
C SER A 67 -3.40 10.21 8.06
N PHE A 68 -2.40 9.96 7.23
CA PHE A 68 -1.91 8.62 6.96
C PHE A 68 -0.42 8.63 6.61
N LEU A 69 0.20 7.47 6.80
CA LEU A 69 1.58 7.17 6.43
C LEU A 69 1.56 6.07 5.37
N GLN A 70 2.36 6.20 4.32
CA GLN A 70 2.41 5.25 3.20
C GLN A 70 3.85 5.00 2.78
N GLY A 71 4.21 3.72 2.66
CA GLY A 71 5.44 3.28 2.05
C GLY A 71 5.18 3.04 0.58
N VAL A 72 5.55 4.00 -0.26
CA VAL A 72 5.13 4.04 -1.66
C VAL A 72 6.18 3.41 -2.55
N THR A 73 5.74 2.57 -3.48
CA THR A 73 6.50 2.05 -4.61
C THR A 73 5.70 2.35 -5.88
N GLU A 74 6.14 3.30 -6.70
CA GLU A 74 5.39 3.76 -7.88
C GLU A 74 6.16 3.59 -9.19
N ASN A 75 5.42 3.50 -10.29
CA ASN A 75 5.92 3.68 -11.64
C ASN A 75 4.93 4.52 -12.43
N ALA A 76 5.44 5.44 -13.25
CA ALA A 76 4.62 6.34 -14.04
C ALA A 76 5.36 6.76 -15.31
N PRO A 77 4.64 7.30 -16.32
CA PRO A 77 5.23 7.95 -17.48
C PRO A 77 6.19 9.07 -17.11
N GLN A 78 7.12 9.39 -18.00
CA GLN A 78 8.08 10.48 -17.78
C GLN A 78 7.35 11.81 -17.53
N GLY A 79 7.76 12.53 -16.48
CA GLY A 79 7.15 13.80 -16.08
C GLY A 79 6.03 13.66 -15.06
N LEU A 80 5.65 12.44 -14.71
CA LEU A 80 4.74 12.11 -13.61
C LEU A 80 5.51 11.39 -12.50
N GLY A 81 5.08 11.56 -11.24
CA GLY A 81 5.67 10.91 -10.06
C GLY A 81 6.86 11.64 -9.42
N TYR A 82 7.46 10.99 -8.42
CA TYR A 82 8.52 11.51 -7.55
C TYR A 82 9.94 11.21 -8.06
N CYS A 83 10.09 10.22 -8.91
CA CYS A 83 11.35 9.91 -9.58
C CYS A 83 11.24 10.19 -11.09
N THR A 84 12.25 10.83 -11.65
CA THR A 84 12.34 11.05 -13.10
C THR A 84 13.02 9.87 -13.80
N ASN A 85 12.69 9.63 -15.07
CA ASN A 85 13.34 8.64 -15.94
C ASN A 85 13.34 7.22 -15.34
N LEU A 86 12.17 6.71 -14.94
CA LEU A 86 12.05 5.41 -14.28
C LEU A 86 12.34 4.24 -15.22
N GLY A 87 11.87 4.27 -16.48
CA GLY A 87 12.05 3.15 -17.40
C GLY A 87 11.59 1.84 -16.75
N LYS A 88 12.49 0.85 -16.65
CA LYS A 88 12.23 -0.44 -15.99
C LYS A 88 12.48 -0.46 -14.47
N GLN A 89 12.38 0.69 -13.79
CA GLN A 89 12.61 0.83 -12.36
C GLN A 89 11.35 1.31 -11.64
N TRP A 90 11.26 0.99 -10.35
CA TRP A 90 10.27 1.51 -9.41
C TRP A 90 10.85 2.70 -8.64
N CYS A 91 10.05 3.71 -8.34
CA CYS A 91 10.38 4.79 -7.41
C CYS A 91 9.86 4.45 -6.01
N ASN A 92 10.69 4.62 -4.97
CA ASN A 92 10.34 4.21 -3.61
C ASN A 92 10.61 5.34 -2.63
N PHE A 93 9.66 5.63 -1.75
CA PHE A 93 9.80 6.66 -0.74
C PHE A 93 8.82 6.49 0.43
N ALA A 94 9.23 7.02 1.58
CA ALA A 94 8.32 7.26 2.69
C ALA A 94 7.43 8.47 2.37
N TYR A 95 6.13 8.37 2.62
CA TYR A 95 5.13 9.40 2.34
C TYR A 95 4.17 9.56 3.51
N ALA A 96 3.78 10.78 3.82
CA ALA A 96 2.78 11.09 4.82
C ALA A 96 1.91 12.26 4.38
N LEU A 97 0.60 12.11 4.57
CA LEU A 97 -0.35 13.21 4.57
C LEU A 97 -0.79 13.45 6.01
N VAL A 98 -0.75 14.70 6.47
CA VAL A 98 -1.14 15.05 7.85
C VAL A 98 -2.31 16.01 7.79
N ASN A 99 -3.42 15.66 8.43
CA ASN A 99 -4.65 16.47 8.50
C ASN A 99 -5.15 16.96 7.12
N GLN A 100 -5.10 16.11 6.09
CA GLN A 100 -5.49 16.44 4.70
C GLN A 100 -4.78 17.69 4.15
N SER A 101 -3.57 17.97 4.63
CA SER A 101 -2.73 19.07 4.13
C SER A 101 -2.51 18.97 2.63
N SER A 102 -2.52 20.09 1.91
CA SER A 102 -2.11 20.16 0.50
C SER A 102 -0.60 19.98 0.31
N GLU A 103 0.17 20.00 1.40
CA GLU A 103 1.62 19.79 1.41
C GLU A 103 1.94 18.45 2.08
N PRO A 104 2.02 17.35 1.32
CA PRO A 104 2.47 16.09 1.86
C PRO A 104 3.94 16.16 2.29
N LYS A 105 4.32 15.29 3.23
CA LYS A 105 5.71 15.11 3.63
C LYS A 105 6.22 13.82 3.02
N ASN A 106 7.25 13.92 2.19
CA ASN A 106 7.90 12.76 1.58
C ASN A 106 9.37 12.71 1.97
N GLY A 107 9.87 11.48 2.13
CA GLY A 107 11.28 11.21 2.25
C GLY A 107 11.96 11.30 0.88
N LYS A 108 13.25 10.96 0.86
CA LYS A 108 14.04 10.91 -0.38
C LYS A 108 13.48 9.83 -1.33
N PRO A 109 13.11 10.17 -2.58
CA PRO A 109 12.76 9.19 -3.60
C PRO A 109 13.98 8.43 -4.10
N VAL A 110 13.90 7.10 -4.16
CA VAL A 110 15.01 6.23 -4.59
C VAL A 110 14.51 5.15 -5.54
N LYS A 111 15.25 4.96 -6.64
CA LYS A 111 14.92 3.94 -7.64
C LYS A 111 15.33 2.54 -7.18
N ALA A 112 14.52 1.55 -7.51
CA ALA A 112 14.82 0.13 -7.35
C ALA A 112 14.49 -0.64 -8.63
N ALA A 113 15.24 -1.71 -8.89
CA ALA A 113 14.93 -2.62 -9.99
C ALA A 113 13.92 -3.70 -9.53
N PRO A 114 13.18 -4.33 -10.46
CA PRO A 114 12.45 -5.56 -10.20
C PRO A 114 13.28 -6.59 -9.40
N GLY A 115 12.62 -7.31 -8.51
CA GLY A 115 13.22 -8.27 -7.58
C GLY A 115 13.81 -7.65 -6.29
N SER A 116 13.87 -6.32 -6.18
CA SER A 116 14.30 -5.65 -4.94
C SER A 116 13.29 -5.88 -3.81
N ARG A 117 13.80 -5.95 -2.57
CA ARG A 117 12.98 -5.99 -1.35
C ARG A 117 12.81 -4.58 -0.80
N ILE A 118 11.59 -4.08 -0.82
CA ILE A 118 11.21 -2.74 -0.36
C ILE A 118 10.47 -2.87 0.96
N LYS A 119 11.18 -2.66 2.07
CA LYS A 119 10.58 -2.74 3.40
C LYS A 119 10.21 -1.34 3.87
N THR A 120 8.97 -1.14 4.27
CA THR A 120 8.59 0.04 5.05
C THR A 120 8.29 -0.38 6.48
N HIS A 121 8.87 0.35 7.42
CA HIS A 121 8.69 0.18 8.85
C HIS A 121 8.12 1.48 9.44
N TYR A 122 7.08 1.34 10.25
CA TYR A 122 6.37 2.42 10.92
C TYR A 122 6.45 2.16 12.42
N LYS A 123 6.81 3.17 13.19
CA LYS A 123 6.87 3.03 14.65
C LYS A 123 6.44 4.32 15.34
N LEU A 124 5.49 4.22 16.25
CA LEU A 124 5.19 5.29 17.18
C LEU A 124 6.33 5.41 18.20
N ASN A 125 7.04 6.53 18.14
CA ASN A 125 8.15 6.83 19.02
C ASN A 125 7.62 7.25 20.41
N SER A 126 7.93 6.47 21.44
CA SER A 126 7.40 6.72 22.79
C SER A 126 7.92 8.00 23.44
N GLN A 127 9.06 8.53 22.99
CA GLN A 127 9.65 9.75 23.56
C GLN A 127 9.11 11.01 22.90
N THR A 128 9.07 11.03 21.56
CA THR A 128 8.63 12.21 20.79
C THR A 128 7.13 12.22 20.52
N GLN A 129 6.48 11.07 20.66
CA GLN A 129 5.10 10.81 20.23
C GLN A 129 4.89 11.02 18.73
N MET A 130 5.95 11.01 17.91
CA MET A 130 5.87 11.04 16.46
C MET A 130 5.88 9.63 15.87
N TRP A 131 5.35 9.48 14.67
CA TRP A 131 5.51 8.27 13.88
C TRP A 131 6.77 8.35 13.02
N ASP A 132 7.74 7.50 13.35
CA ASP A 132 8.93 7.28 12.55
C ASP A 132 8.61 6.29 11.43
N GLN A 133 8.72 6.75 10.18
CA GLN A 133 8.57 5.93 8.99
C GLN A 133 9.93 5.78 8.30
N ASN A 134 10.40 4.54 8.19
CA ASN A 134 11.68 4.19 7.57
C ASN A 134 11.47 3.23 6.42
N LEU A 135 11.98 3.58 5.23
CA LEU A 135 11.94 2.74 4.05
C LEU A 135 13.35 2.24 3.70
N TYR A 136 13.42 0.94 3.48
CA TYR A 136 14.64 0.21 3.18
C TYR A 136 14.53 -0.46 1.80
N ILE A 137 15.62 -0.43 1.05
CA ILE A 137 15.79 -1.22 -0.17
C ILE A 137 16.91 -2.22 0.08
N ASN A 138 16.60 -3.51 0.00
CA ASN A 138 17.55 -4.59 0.30
C ASN A 138 18.27 -4.35 1.63
N ASP A 139 17.49 -4.10 2.68
CA ASP A 139 17.91 -3.83 4.06
C ASP A 139 18.73 -2.56 4.29
N LYS A 140 18.95 -1.73 3.27
CA LYS A 140 19.57 -0.42 3.41
C LYS A 140 18.53 0.68 3.57
N LEU A 141 18.61 1.47 4.63
CA LEU A 141 17.76 2.66 4.83
C LEU A 141 18.03 3.68 3.71
N VAL A 142 16.97 4.10 3.01
CA VAL A 142 17.09 5.02 1.86
C VAL A 142 16.16 6.22 1.92
N SER A 143 15.07 6.13 2.67
CA SER A 143 14.05 7.18 2.78
C SER A 143 13.43 7.13 4.16
N SER A 144 13.17 8.29 4.75
CA SER A 144 12.50 8.38 6.04
C SER A 144 11.73 9.68 6.20
N VAL A 145 10.66 9.64 6.98
CA VAL A 145 9.93 10.81 7.48
C VAL A 145 9.50 10.55 8.93
N SER A 146 9.37 11.61 9.72
CA SER A 146 8.78 11.55 11.05
C SER A 146 7.67 12.59 11.16
N THR A 147 6.44 12.15 11.42
CA THR A 147 5.25 13.02 11.37
C THR A 147 4.17 12.61 12.40
N SER A 148 2.94 13.13 12.24
CA SER A 148 1.73 12.66 12.93
C SER A 148 1.85 12.61 14.46
N GLN A 149 2.42 13.68 15.04
CA GLN A 149 2.68 13.76 16.47
C GLN A 149 1.39 13.61 17.29
N GLY A 150 1.41 12.71 18.27
CA GLY A 150 0.30 12.47 19.19
C GLY A 150 -0.89 11.70 18.60
N GLN A 151 -0.80 11.24 17.35
CA GLN A 151 -1.86 10.49 16.69
C GLN A 151 -1.62 8.98 16.80
N HIS A 152 -2.69 8.20 16.91
CA HIS A 152 -2.62 6.75 16.88
C HIS A 152 -3.11 6.15 15.56
N GLY A 153 -2.48 5.05 15.15
CA GLY A 153 -2.87 4.30 13.96
C GLY A 153 -4.06 3.39 14.22
N GLU A 154 -5.10 3.49 13.39
CA GLU A 154 -6.35 2.72 13.53
C GLU A 154 -6.46 1.63 12.47
N ILE A 155 -6.02 1.91 11.24
CA ILE A 155 -6.22 1.01 10.10
C ILE A 155 -4.88 0.74 9.41
N PHE A 156 -4.58 -0.53 9.17
CA PHE A 156 -3.45 -0.95 8.33
C PHE A 156 -3.94 -1.38 6.96
N TYR A 157 -3.19 -1.01 5.92
CA TYR A 157 -3.51 -1.32 4.54
C TYR A 157 -2.35 -1.97 3.79
N ILE A 158 -2.70 -2.79 2.79
CA ILE A 158 -1.89 -3.07 1.61
C ILE A 158 -2.78 -2.80 0.40
N SER A 159 -2.31 -2.00 -0.55
CA SER A 159 -3.13 -1.51 -1.65
C SER A 159 -2.34 -1.27 -2.94
N VAL A 160 -3.11 -1.18 -4.02
CA VAL A 160 -2.67 -0.77 -5.35
C VAL A 160 -3.45 0.48 -5.73
N GLU A 161 -2.77 1.52 -6.17
CA GLU A 161 -3.36 2.83 -6.46
C GLU A 161 -3.04 3.31 -7.87
N CYS A 162 -3.97 4.10 -8.40
CA CYS A 162 -3.86 4.96 -9.55
C CYS A 162 -4.31 6.37 -9.15
N ALA A 163 -3.34 7.27 -8.97
CA ALA A 163 -3.51 8.62 -8.48
C ALA A 163 -3.69 9.67 -9.59
N ALA A 164 -3.19 9.45 -10.81
CA ALA A 164 -3.21 10.42 -11.91
C ALA A 164 -4.25 10.12 -13.00
N GLY A 165 -5.21 9.24 -12.70
CA GLY A 165 -6.42 8.99 -13.50
C GLY A 165 -6.25 8.05 -14.68
N THR A 166 -5.16 8.13 -15.45
CA THR A 166 -4.82 7.08 -16.42
C THR A 166 -3.96 6.04 -15.73
N CYS A 167 -4.49 4.83 -15.62
CA CYS A 167 -3.88 3.76 -14.83
C CYS A 167 -3.07 2.82 -15.71
N ALA A 168 -1.91 2.39 -15.23
CA ALA A 168 -1.21 1.24 -15.77
C ALA A 168 -1.57 -0.02 -14.98
N THR A 169 -1.55 -1.19 -15.64
CA THR A 169 -1.69 -2.47 -14.95
C THR A 169 -0.58 -2.62 -13.92
N ALA A 170 -0.93 -2.81 -12.66
CA ALA A 170 -0.01 -3.24 -11.62
C ALA A 170 0.42 -4.68 -11.91
N PRO A 171 1.71 -4.96 -12.11
CA PRO A 171 2.18 -6.32 -12.31
C PRO A 171 2.00 -7.16 -11.05
N ALA A 172 1.98 -8.48 -11.24
CA ALA A 172 1.94 -9.40 -10.11
C ALA A 172 3.14 -9.17 -9.18
N HIS A 173 2.89 -9.16 -7.88
CA HIS A 173 3.89 -8.86 -6.86
C HIS A 173 3.58 -9.61 -5.57
N SER A 174 4.47 -9.52 -4.59
CA SER A 174 4.28 -10.20 -3.31
C SER A 174 4.72 -9.35 -2.14
N TRP A 175 4.02 -9.53 -1.02
CA TRP A 175 4.37 -8.97 0.26
C TRP A 175 4.82 -10.07 1.21
N GLU A 176 5.86 -9.80 1.97
CA GLU A 176 6.45 -10.72 2.94
C GLU A 176 6.85 -9.97 4.21
N ASP A 177 7.15 -10.73 5.26
CA ASP A 177 7.56 -10.22 6.56
C ASP A 177 6.63 -9.13 7.11
N VAL A 178 5.33 -9.25 6.81
CA VAL A 178 4.32 -8.30 7.29
C VAL A 178 4.07 -8.59 8.77
N SER A 179 4.26 -7.57 9.60
CA SER A 179 4.08 -7.65 11.05
C SER A 179 3.42 -6.37 11.55
N ILE A 180 2.41 -6.50 12.40
CA ILE A 180 1.72 -5.38 13.04
C ILE A 180 1.65 -5.64 14.53
N THR A 181 2.07 -4.68 15.34
CA THR A 181 2.02 -4.72 16.80
C THR A 181 1.04 -3.66 17.29
N LEU A 182 0.09 -4.09 18.11
CA LEU A 182 -0.93 -3.27 18.72
C LEU A 182 -0.52 -2.87 20.16
N SER A 183 -1.10 -1.79 20.65
CA SER A 183 -0.92 -1.30 22.02
C SER A 183 -1.39 -2.30 23.08
N GLN A 184 -2.43 -3.06 22.76
CA GLN A 184 -2.93 -4.17 23.56
C GLN A 184 -3.48 -5.27 22.66
N ALA A 185 -3.69 -6.46 23.22
CA ALA A 185 -4.17 -7.60 22.45
C ALA A 185 -5.59 -7.35 21.89
N ASP A 186 -5.74 -7.50 20.58
CA ASP A 186 -7.03 -7.51 19.88
C ASP A 186 -7.08 -8.75 18.99
N SER A 187 -7.77 -9.79 19.49
CA SER A 187 -7.93 -11.06 18.78
C SER A 187 -8.77 -10.97 17.50
N SER A 188 -9.49 -9.86 17.30
CA SER A 188 -10.33 -9.64 16.13
C SER A 188 -9.64 -8.86 15.01
N PHE A 189 -8.54 -8.16 15.30
CA PHE A 189 -7.72 -7.49 14.28
C PHE A 189 -7.37 -8.46 13.16
N GLY A 190 -6.94 -9.67 13.53
CA GLY A 190 -6.60 -10.71 12.58
C GLY A 190 -7.79 -11.36 11.84
N ARG A 191 -9.02 -10.90 12.06
CA ARG A 191 -10.25 -11.44 11.47
C ARG A 191 -11.04 -10.37 10.71
N SER A 192 -10.63 -9.11 10.78
CA SER A 192 -11.32 -7.98 10.16
C SER A 192 -10.94 -7.77 8.69
N GLY A 193 -9.86 -8.42 8.22
CA GLY A 193 -9.37 -8.26 6.85
C GLY A 193 -9.95 -9.25 5.86
N GLY A 194 -10.38 -8.72 4.71
CA GLY A 194 -10.60 -9.50 3.51
C GLY A 194 -9.37 -9.46 2.60
N TRP A 195 -9.12 -10.56 1.89
CA TRP A 195 -8.17 -10.62 0.78
C TRP A 195 -8.94 -10.37 -0.50
N GLN A 196 -8.67 -9.24 -1.15
CA GLN A 196 -9.38 -8.85 -2.36
C GLN A 196 -8.55 -9.10 -3.62
N TYR A 197 -9.19 -8.94 -4.78
CA TYR A 197 -8.53 -8.91 -6.09
C TYR A 197 -7.71 -10.15 -6.42
N GLY A 198 -8.15 -11.33 -5.93
CA GLY A 198 -7.49 -12.60 -6.20
C GLY A 198 -6.17 -12.81 -5.46
N ALA A 199 -5.89 -11.99 -4.44
CA ALA A 199 -4.72 -12.19 -3.59
C ALA A 199 -4.78 -13.54 -2.85
N THR A 200 -3.63 -14.19 -2.72
CA THR A 200 -3.49 -15.51 -2.08
C THR A 200 -2.39 -15.51 -1.02
N GLY A 201 -2.43 -16.45 -0.08
CA GLY A 201 -1.51 -16.47 1.05
C GLY A 201 -1.93 -15.48 2.14
N GLY A 202 -0.97 -14.74 2.71
CA GLY A 202 -1.25 -13.70 3.71
C GLY A 202 -1.85 -14.20 5.03
N LYS A 203 -1.90 -15.53 5.28
CA LYS A 203 -2.48 -16.09 6.49
C LYS A 203 -1.85 -15.45 7.72
N MET A 204 -2.71 -14.94 8.60
CA MET A 204 -2.27 -14.27 9.81
C MET A 204 -2.17 -15.24 10.99
N SER A 205 -1.23 -14.94 11.87
CA SER A 205 -1.01 -15.62 13.15
C SER A 205 -0.62 -14.61 14.21
N SER A 206 -0.89 -14.94 15.46
CA SER A 206 -0.47 -14.13 16.59
C SER A 206 0.12 -15.02 17.69
N PRO A 207 1.42 -14.86 18.01
CA PRO A 207 2.07 -15.67 19.03
C PRO A 207 1.75 -15.22 20.47
N ASP A 208 1.17 -14.04 20.64
CA ASP A 208 0.97 -13.36 21.93
C ASP A 208 -0.52 -13.00 22.19
N GLY A 209 -1.44 -13.77 21.60
CA GLY A 209 -2.87 -13.68 21.89
C GLY A 209 -3.59 -12.49 21.25
N GLY A 210 -3.00 -11.88 20.22
CA GLY A 210 -3.59 -10.81 19.43
C GLY A 210 -2.90 -9.46 19.57
N LYS A 211 -1.73 -9.39 20.23
CA LYS A 211 -0.96 -8.15 20.36
C LYS A 211 -0.06 -7.92 19.16
N THR A 212 0.60 -8.96 18.67
CA THR A 212 1.40 -8.95 17.44
C THR A 212 0.79 -9.89 16.42
N TRP A 213 0.58 -9.40 15.21
CA TRP A 213 0.06 -10.14 14.07
C TRP A 213 1.13 -10.27 13.01
N ARG A 214 1.34 -11.49 12.52
CA ARG A 214 2.31 -11.82 11.46
C ARG A 214 1.62 -12.53 10.32
N PHE A 215 2.07 -12.24 9.10
CA PHE A 215 1.51 -12.81 7.89
C PHE A 215 2.50 -13.81 7.31
N THR A 216 1.98 -14.90 6.75
CA THR A 216 2.72 -15.61 5.70
C THR A 216 2.81 -14.73 4.46
N SER A 217 3.71 -15.06 3.52
CA SER A 217 3.79 -14.35 2.25
C SER A 217 2.43 -14.21 1.57
N LEU A 218 2.15 -13.00 1.10
CA LEU A 218 0.99 -12.60 0.33
C LEU A 218 1.40 -12.48 -1.13
N LYS A 219 0.63 -13.07 -2.03
CA LYS A 219 0.80 -12.90 -3.48
C LYS A 219 -0.39 -12.14 -4.02
N VAL A 220 -0.13 -11.09 -4.78
CA VAL A 220 -1.13 -10.29 -5.46
C VAL A 220 -0.95 -10.54 -6.96
N PRO A 221 -2.01 -10.99 -7.67
CA PRO A 221 -1.93 -11.15 -9.12
C PRO A 221 -1.78 -9.78 -9.79
N ALA A 222 -1.59 -9.77 -11.12
CA ALA A 222 -1.66 -8.50 -11.85
C ALA A 222 -3.07 -7.90 -11.72
N THR A 223 -3.15 -6.61 -11.43
CA THR A 223 -4.41 -5.90 -11.17
C THR A 223 -4.48 -4.61 -11.98
N ASN A 224 -5.67 -4.27 -12.45
CA ASN A 224 -5.95 -2.97 -13.07
C ASN A 224 -6.69 -2.11 -12.05
N PRO A 225 -6.02 -1.16 -11.38
CA PRO A 225 -6.70 -0.12 -10.61
C PRO A 225 -7.58 0.75 -11.52
#